data_AF-A0A821WAG6-F1
#
_entry.id   AF-A0A821WAG6-F1
#
_cell.length_a   1.000
_cell.length_b   1.000
_cell.length_c   1.000
_cell.angle_alpha   90.00
_cell.angle_beta   90.00
_cell.angle_gamma   90.00
#
_symmetry.space_group_name_H-M   'P 1'
#
loop_
_entity.id
_entity.type
_entity.pdbx_description
1 polymer ?
#
loop_
_entity_poly.entity_id
_entity_poly.type
_entity_poly.pdbx_seq_one_letter_code
_entity_poly.pdbx_strand_id
1 'polypeptide(L)'
;DKEYPNQEINPSPAAILTGHDTEIVCLWISAELGIVLSGSEHGLVLQHTLQGDILRAFENPCDIATPRLLSPSIDGDIIVCYDRSKLCLYTLNGKLMRHAIFEEETIQVKIFFLVIDKTKKNN
;
A
#
# COMPACT_ATOMS: atom_id res chain seq x y z
N ASP A 1 33.94 25.02 24.63
CA ASP A 1 33.64 24.22 23.44
C ASP A 1 33.30 22.79 23.84
N LYS A 2 32.02 22.42 23.78
CA LYS A 2 31.61 21.01 23.96
C LYS A 2 31.33 20.47 22.57
N GLU A 3 32.28 19.74 22.02
CA GLU A 3 32.08 18.95 20.79
C GLU A 3 31.00 17.90 21.09
N TYR A 4 29.84 18.05 20.45
CA TYR A 4 28.93 16.92 20.29
C TYR A 4 29.58 16.02 19.24
N PRO A 5 29.94 14.77 19.57
CA PRO A 5 30.47 13.88 18.56
C PRO A 5 29.41 13.75 17.48
N ASN A 6 29.83 13.86 16.21
CA ASN A 6 29.00 13.59 15.05
C ASN A 6 28.37 12.19 15.23
N GLN A 7 27.18 12.12 15.83
CA GLN A 7 26.37 10.93 15.78
C GLN A 7 26.03 10.76 14.31
N GLU A 8 26.68 9.81 13.65
CA GLU A 8 26.13 9.22 12.44
C GLU A 8 24.71 8.77 12.79
N ILE A 9 23.73 9.60 12.45
CA ILE A 9 22.33 9.21 12.48
C ILE A 9 22.24 8.17 11.36
N ASN A 10 22.37 6.90 11.72
CA ASN A 10 22.04 5.79 10.85
C ASN A 10 20.56 5.47 11.14
N PRO A 11 19.60 6.12 10.47
CA PRO A 11 18.19 5.88 10.77
C PRO A 11 17.88 4.44 10.39
N SER A 12 17.71 3.59 11.40
CA SER A 12 17.15 2.27 11.17
C SER A 12 15.70 2.43 10.69
N PRO A 13 15.27 1.67 9.67
CA PRO A 13 13.90 1.74 9.21
C PRO A 13 12.94 1.37 10.35
N ALA A 14 11.84 2.13 10.48
CA ALA A 14 10.85 1.90 11.53
C ALA A 14 10.07 0.58 11.35
N ALA A 15 10.03 0.08 10.11
CA ALA A 15 9.43 -1.20 9.76
C ALA A 15 10.06 -1.75 8.48
N ILE A 16 10.03 -3.07 8.33
CA ILE A 16 10.43 -3.78 7.11
C ILE A 16 9.24 -4.63 6.68
N LEU A 17 8.72 -4.36 5.49
CA LEU A 17 7.63 -5.17 4.93
C LEU A 17 8.22 -6.44 4.31
N THR A 18 7.74 -7.58 4.76
CA THR A 18 8.19 -8.91 4.30
C THR A 18 7.02 -9.73 3.76
N GLY A 19 7.31 -10.88 3.15
CA GLY A 19 6.29 -11.83 2.68
C GLY A 19 5.93 -11.75 1.20
N HIS A 20 6.52 -10.79 0.46
CA HIS A 20 6.42 -10.78 -1.00
C HIS A 20 7.54 -11.62 -1.61
N ASP A 21 7.21 -12.39 -2.64
CA ASP A 21 8.18 -13.15 -3.44
C ASP A 21 8.92 -12.26 -4.47
N THR A 22 8.36 -11.08 -4.72
CA THR A 22 8.80 -10.12 -5.74
C THR A 22 8.88 -8.70 -5.17
N GLU A 23 9.41 -7.77 -5.97
CA GLU A 23 9.56 -6.38 -5.53
C GLU A 23 8.21 -5.71 -5.23
N ILE A 24 8.16 -4.94 -4.15
CA ILE A 24 6.99 -4.12 -3.82
C ILE A 24 6.94 -2.93 -4.79
N VAL A 25 5.83 -2.82 -5.54
CA VAL A 25 5.65 -1.81 -6.59
C VAL A 25 4.63 -0.73 -6.22
N CYS A 26 3.79 -0.95 -5.21
CA CYS A 26 2.84 0.04 -4.71
C CYS A 26 2.55 -0.15 -3.22
N LEU A 27 2.25 0.96 -2.53
CA LEU A 27 1.98 1.01 -1.10
C LEU A 27 0.82 1.96 -0.78
N TRP A 28 0.10 1.64 0.28
CA TRP A 28 -0.82 2.55 0.96
C TRP A 28 -0.65 2.42 2.47
N ILE A 29 -0.60 3.53 3.19
CA ILE A 29 -0.31 3.55 4.64
C ILE A 29 -1.36 4.39 5.33
N SER A 30 -1.95 3.88 6.41
CA SER A 30 -2.81 4.64 7.31
C SER A 30 -2.38 4.48 8.76
N ALA A 31 -1.92 5.60 9.33
CA ALA A 31 -1.58 5.67 10.75
C ALA A 31 -2.83 5.56 11.65
N GLU A 32 -3.98 6.04 11.17
CA GLU A 32 -5.25 5.98 11.89
C GLU A 32 -5.74 4.54 12.04
N LEU A 33 -5.64 3.74 10.96
CA LEU A 33 -6.04 2.34 10.99
C LEU A 33 -4.93 1.40 11.48
N GLY A 34 -3.69 1.89 11.59
CA GLY A 34 -2.54 1.06 11.95
C GLY A 34 -2.16 0.05 10.87
N ILE A 35 -2.50 0.32 9.61
CA ILE A 35 -2.41 -0.64 8.50
C ILE A 35 -1.51 -0.11 7.38
N VAL A 36 -0.72 -1.01 6.81
CA VAL A 36 -0.04 -0.85 5.53
C VAL A 36 -0.61 -1.86 4.54
N LEU A 37 -0.93 -1.43 3.32
CA LEU A 37 -1.19 -2.31 2.19
C LEU A 37 -0.02 -2.22 1.24
N SER A 38 0.46 -3.36 0.76
CA SER A 38 1.60 -3.47 -0.12
C SER A 38 1.28 -4.43 -1.27
N GLY A 39 1.63 -4.03 -2.48
CA GLY A 39 1.45 -4.86 -3.67
C GLY A 39 2.80 -5.08 -4.35
N SER A 40 3.07 -6.32 -4.78
CA SER A 40 4.31 -6.66 -5.46
C SER A 40 4.11 -7.02 -6.93
N GLU A 41 5.18 -6.91 -7.71
CA GLU A 41 5.18 -7.25 -9.14
C GLU A 41 4.68 -8.69 -9.34
N HIS A 42 3.66 -8.88 -10.18
CA HIS A 42 3.07 -10.20 -10.43
C HIS A 42 2.63 -10.94 -9.14
N GLY A 43 2.41 -10.22 -8.05
CA GLY A 43 2.14 -10.78 -6.73
C GLY A 43 0.83 -10.33 -6.13
N LEU A 44 0.56 -10.82 -4.93
CA LEU A 44 -0.63 -10.48 -4.17
C LEU A 44 -0.47 -9.13 -3.46
N VAL A 45 -1.61 -8.54 -3.10
CA VAL A 45 -1.63 -7.48 -2.11
C VAL A 45 -1.57 -8.10 -0.73
N LEU A 46 -0.61 -7.66 0.08
CA LEU A 46 -0.49 -8.01 1.49
C LEU A 46 -0.92 -6.84 2.35
N GLN A 47 -1.47 -7.18 3.51
CA GLN A 47 -1.78 -6.23 4.56
C GLN A 47 -0.84 -6.47 5.73
N HIS A 48 -0.24 -5.39 6.23
CA HIS A 48 0.68 -5.38 7.35
C HIS A 48 0.24 -4.43 8.44
N THR A 49 0.81 -4.58 9.64
CA THR A 49 0.83 -3.55 10.68
C THR A 49 1.81 -2.43 10.31
N LEU A 50 1.76 -1.30 11.02
CA LEU A 50 2.78 -0.24 10.88
C LEU A 50 4.19 -0.70 11.27
N GLN A 51 4.31 -1.82 12.00
CA GLN A 51 5.57 -2.43 12.41
C GLN A 51 6.10 -3.43 11.35
N GLY A 52 5.31 -3.76 10.34
CA GLY A 52 5.67 -4.66 9.25
C GLY A 52 5.27 -6.12 9.45
N ASP A 53 4.50 -6.44 10.49
CA ASP A 53 3.94 -7.78 10.68
C ASP A 53 2.88 -8.06 9.62
N ILE A 54 2.96 -9.21 8.96
CA ILE A 54 1.95 -9.63 7.98
C ILE A 54 0.66 -9.99 8.71
N LEU A 55 -0.43 -9.32 8.37
CA LEU A 55 -1.77 -9.61 8.88
C LEU A 55 -2.50 -10.62 7.99
N ARG A 56 -2.43 -10.43 6.67
CA ARG A 56 -3.07 -11.31 5.67
C ARG A 56 -2.63 -10.99 4.25
N ALA A 57 -2.86 -11.94 3.34
CA ALA A 57 -2.87 -11.71 1.90
C ALA A 57 -4.31 -11.49 1.41
N PHE A 58 -4.47 -10.67 0.39
CA PHE A 58 -5.74 -10.51 -0.31
C PHE A 58 -5.98 -11.72 -1.21
N GLU A 59 -7.25 -12.05 -1.44
CA GLU A 59 -7.65 -13.13 -2.33
C GLU A 59 -7.10 -12.91 -3.75
N ASN A 60 -6.61 -13.98 -4.38
CA ASN A 60 -5.99 -13.89 -5.69
C ASN A 60 -7.02 -13.52 -6.77
N PRO A 61 -6.81 -12.46 -7.55
CA PRO A 61 -7.69 -12.12 -8.65
C PRO A 61 -7.43 -13.02 -9.88
N CYS A 62 -7.69 -14.34 -9.83
CA CYS A 62 -7.56 -15.35 -10.91
C CYS A 62 -6.24 -15.41 -11.72
N ASP A 63 -5.81 -14.31 -12.34
CA ASP A 63 -4.62 -14.18 -13.19
C ASP A 63 -3.50 -13.45 -12.45
N ILE A 64 -2.26 -13.84 -12.75
CA ILE A 64 -1.05 -13.14 -12.29
C ILE A 64 -1.04 -11.74 -12.90
N ALA A 65 -1.33 -10.70 -12.11
CA ALA A 65 -1.37 -9.30 -12.51
C ALA A 65 -0.65 -8.43 -11.49
N THR A 66 -0.01 -7.35 -11.95
CA THR A 66 0.74 -6.44 -11.10
C THR A 66 -0.16 -5.32 -10.57
N PRO A 67 -0.35 -5.18 -9.24
CA PRO A 67 -1.05 -4.04 -8.66
C PRO A 67 -0.26 -2.76 -8.93
N ARG A 68 -0.95 -1.73 -9.42
CA ARG A 68 -0.40 -0.40 -9.75
C ARG A 68 -0.89 0.66 -8.79
N LEU A 69 -2.07 0.46 -8.20
CA LEU A 69 -2.70 1.44 -7.32
C LEU A 69 -3.56 0.77 -6.26
N LEU A 70 -3.41 1.22 -5.02
CA LEU A 70 -4.21 0.83 -3.87
C LEU A 70 -5.02 2.04 -3.42
N SER A 71 -6.35 1.92 -3.44
CA SER A 71 -7.27 2.98 -3.04
C SER A 71 -8.31 2.45 -2.06
N PRO A 72 -7.97 2.42 -0.76
CA PRO A 72 -8.94 2.20 0.31
C PRO A 72 -9.92 3.37 0.45
N SER A 73 -11.19 3.06 0.67
CA SER A 73 -12.23 3.98 1.09
C SER A 73 -12.25 4.12 2.61
N ILE A 74 -12.95 5.14 3.11
CA ILE A 74 -13.17 5.34 4.55
C ILE A 74 -14.03 4.22 5.18
N ASP A 75 -14.90 3.61 4.39
CA ASP A 75 -15.81 2.54 4.83
C ASP A 75 -15.13 1.16 4.84
N GLY A 76 -13.85 1.08 4.43
CA GLY A 76 -13.05 -0.16 4.47
C GLY A 76 -13.13 -1.01 3.20
N ASP A 77 -13.72 -0.49 2.13
CA ASP A 77 -13.62 -1.11 0.81
C ASP A 77 -12.32 -0.70 0.13
N ILE A 78 -11.68 -1.60 -0.60
CA ILE A 78 -10.36 -1.36 -1.18
C ILE A 78 -10.41 -1.63 -2.67
N ILE A 79 -10.21 -0.58 -3.47
CA ILE A 79 -10.04 -0.72 -4.90
C ILE A 79 -8.56 -0.95 -5.19
N VAL A 80 -8.26 -2.02 -5.90
CA VAL A 80 -6.93 -2.30 -6.44
C VAL A 80 -7.00 -2.20 -7.96
N CYS A 81 -6.18 -1.31 -8.53
CA CYS A 81 -5.98 -1.24 -9.97
C CYS A 81 -4.75 -2.06 -10.31
N TYR A 82 -4.94 -3.08 -11.13
CA TYR A 82 -3.89 -3.91 -11.68
C TYR A 82 -3.50 -3.43 -13.09
N ASP A 83 -2.42 -3.96 -13.61
CA ASP A 83 -2.12 -3.89 -15.05
C ASP A 83 -3.26 -4.44 -15.93
N ARG A 84 -3.13 -4.26 -17.25
CA ARG A 84 -4.08 -4.75 -18.26
C ARG A 84 -5.53 -4.35 -17.97
N SER A 85 -5.70 -3.12 -17.49
CA SER A 85 -7.01 -2.52 -17.25
C SER A 85 -7.92 -3.35 -16.35
N LYS A 86 -7.35 -3.99 -15.31
CA LYS A 86 -8.10 -4.80 -14.35
C LYS A 86 -8.31 -4.07 -13.04
N LEU A 87 -9.56 -3.96 -12.59
CA LEU A 87 -9.94 -3.44 -11.28
C LEU A 87 -10.49 -4.57 -10.42
N CYS A 88 -10.14 -4.55 -9.15
CA CYS A 88 -10.73 -5.42 -8.14
C CYS A 88 -11.16 -4.60 -6.94
N LEU A 89 -12.33 -4.94 -6.40
CA LEU A 89 -12.88 -4.41 -5.16
C LEU A 89 -12.74 -5.48 -4.08
N TYR A 90 -12.05 -5.16 -3.01
CA TYR A 90 -11.85 -6.02 -1.85
C TYR A 90 -12.51 -5.41 -0.61
N THR A 91 -12.83 -6.25 0.36
CA THR A 91 -13.08 -5.80 1.73
C THR A 91 -11.74 -5.54 2.44
N LEU A 92 -11.75 -4.81 3.56
CA LEU A 92 -10.59 -4.62 4.44
C LEU A 92 -9.97 -5.95 4.93
N ASN A 93 -10.75 -7.04 4.95
CA ASN A 93 -10.26 -8.37 5.32
C ASN A 93 -9.62 -9.13 4.15
N GLY A 94 -9.46 -8.49 2.99
CA GLY A 94 -8.81 -9.06 1.81
C GLY A 94 -9.71 -9.96 0.96
N LYS A 95 -11.01 -10.04 1.25
CA LYS A 95 -11.97 -10.80 0.42
C LYS A 95 -12.28 -10.07 -0.88
N LEU A 96 -12.19 -10.75 -2.03
CA LEU A 96 -12.56 -10.22 -3.33
C LEU A 96 -14.09 -10.15 -3.44
N MET A 97 -14.61 -8.94 -3.60
CA MET A 97 -16.04 -8.69 -3.76
C MET A 97 -16.44 -8.67 -5.23
N ARG A 98 -15.66 -7.96 -6.06
CA ARG A 98 -15.92 -7.77 -7.50
C ARG A 98 -14.62 -7.58 -8.24
N HIS A 99 -14.61 -7.92 -9.54
CA HIS A 99 -13.55 -7.53 -10.46
C HIS A 99 -14.15 -7.13 -11.80
N ALA A 100 -13.43 -6.30 -12.54
CA ALA A 100 -13.78 -5.87 -13.89
C ALA A 100 -12.50 -5.72 -14.72
N ILE A 101 -12.58 -6.07 -16.01
CA ILE A 101 -11.53 -5.83 -16.99
C ILE A 101 -12.11 -4.87 -18.01
N PHE A 102 -11.39 -3.80 -18.32
CA PHE A 102 -11.83 -2.77 -19.26
C PHE A 102 -11.08 -2.96 -20.59
N GLU A 103 -11.80 -2.79 -21.71
CA GLU A 103 -11.23 -2.93 -23.06
C GLU A 103 -10.32 -1.75 -23.42
N GLU A 104 -10.55 -0.58 -22.83
CA GLU A 104 -9.67 0.58 -22.97
C GLU A 104 -8.45 0.46 -22.06
N GLU A 105 -7.26 0.77 -22.59
CA GLU A 105 -5.99 0.73 -21.83
C GLU A 105 -5.90 1.84 -20.77
N THR A 106 -6.81 2.82 -20.79
CA THR A 106 -6.76 3.98 -19.89
C THR A 106 -7.93 4.00 -18.91
N ILE A 107 -7.70 3.56 -17.68
CA ILE A 107 -8.62 3.80 -16.57
C ILE A 107 -8.19 5.09 -15.86
N GLN A 108 -9.00 6.14 -15.95
CA GLN A 108 -8.76 7.37 -15.18
C GLN A 108 -9.30 7.21 -13.76
N VAL A 109 -8.42 6.92 -12.81
CA VAL A 109 -8.75 6.93 -11.38
C VAL A 109 -8.27 8.24 -10.78
N LYS A 110 -9.21 9.13 -10.42
CA LYS A 110 -8.90 10.41 -9.76
C LYS A 110 -8.85 10.20 -8.25
N ILE A 111 -7.65 10.05 -7.71
CA ILE A 111 -7.42 9.94 -6.26
C ILE A 111 -6.94 11.29 -5.73
N PHE A 112 -7.64 11.80 -4.72
CA PHE A 112 -7.23 12.97 -3.97
C PHE A 112 -6.39 12.51 -2.78
N PHE A 113 -5.06 12.66 -2.86
CA PHE A 113 -4.18 12.46 -1.71
C PHE A 113 -4.15 13.74 -0.87
N LEU A 114 -4.54 13.67 0.40
CA LEU A 114 -4.22 14.71 1.38
C LEU A 114 -2.89 14.33 2.03
N VAL A 115 -1.79 14.95 1.58
CA VAL A 115 -0.53 14.88 2.31
C VAL A 115 -0.62 15.85 3.49
N ILE A 116 -0.83 15.33 4.70
CA ILE A 116 -0.71 16.12 5.92
C ILE A 116 0.77 16.18 6.30
N ASP A 117 1.46 17.23 5.87
CA ASP A 117 2.79 17.55 6.39
C ASP A 117 2.65 18.07 7.83
N LYS A 118 3.12 17.29 8.81
CA LYS A 118 3.20 17.72 10.22
C LYS A 118 4.51 18.43 10.58
N THR A 119 5.34 18.83 9.61
CA THR A 119 6.57 19.61 9.88
C THR A 119 6.31 21.12 9.96
N LYS A 120 5.45 21.53 10.90
CA LYS A 120 5.56 22.85 11.55
C LYS A 120 5.26 22.71 13.03
N LYS A 121 6.28 22.27 13.78
CA LYS A 121 6.37 22.52 15.23
C LYS A 121 7.31 23.70 15.41
N ASN A 122 6.70 24.86 15.70
CA ASN A 122 7.19 26.02 16.43
C ASN A 122 8.63 26.52 16.14
N ASN A 123 8.70 27.72 15.54
CA ASN A 123 9.51 28.81 16.09
C ASN A 123 8.54 29.92 16.50
#